data_AF-A0A3P8L7X1-F1
#
_entry.id   AF-A0A3P8L7X1-F1
#
_cell.length_a   1.000
_cell.length_b   1.000
_cell.length_c   1.000
_cell.angle_alpha   90.00
_cell.angle_beta   90.00
_cell.angle_gamma   90.00
#
_symmetry.space_group_name_H-M   'P 1'
#
loop_
_entity.id
_entity.type
_entity.pdbx_description
1 polymer ?
#
loop_
_entity_poly.entity_id
_entity_poly.type
_entity_poly.pdbx_seq_one_letter_code
_entity_poly.pdbx_strand_id
1 'polypeptide(L)'
;MKKKNQELEKFKFVLDYKIKELKKQIEPRENDIKNYKEQIQEMEAELERFHKQNAQLEINIAELKQKHKSVENELIQERQATRDVEAMVRRFKTDLFNCVGAIQDPKVLKNSVIALYKKHIHEDLTGDATVDADIQKEFARQREHLERSVAGLRKKLAKDSEVHRVGYENVSLIGEINNLRRELKLCRNRIAELEAAIGLNRKQGENARQLLTQVAKGRQNALLESEYEQAQRALAAQSTLIRQLQTKIEEFDHNTSNVDDLLRDLQATIQAPVPEQEQPVYMGPRGQPLPPIGSKKPPTMNDSVTS
;
A
#
# COMPACT_ATOMS: atom_id res chain seq x y z
N MET A 1 -39.36 -42.95 -46.53
CA MET A 1 -39.41 -41.85 -45.54
C MET A 1 -40.16 -42.22 -44.27
N LYS A 2 -41.41 -42.73 -44.32
CA LYS A 2 -42.20 -43.07 -43.11
C LYS A 2 -41.54 -44.08 -42.14
N LYS A 3 -40.91 -45.16 -42.62
CA LYS A 3 -40.28 -46.20 -41.77
C LYS A 3 -39.09 -45.68 -40.94
N LYS A 4 -38.17 -44.92 -41.56
CA LYS A 4 -37.07 -44.25 -40.84
C LYS A 4 -37.59 -43.27 -39.77
N ASN A 5 -38.71 -42.60 -40.03
CA ASN A 5 -39.31 -41.70 -39.05
C ASN A 5 -39.90 -42.46 -37.84
N GLN A 6 -40.55 -43.59 -38.09
CA GLN A 6 -41.04 -44.48 -37.03
C GLN A 6 -39.90 -45.10 -36.21
N GLU A 7 -38.77 -45.43 -36.83
CA GLU A 7 -37.58 -45.88 -36.10
C GLU A 7 -36.98 -44.77 -35.24
N LEU A 8 -36.90 -43.55 -35.76
CA LEU A 8 -36.45 -42.38 -34.98
C LEU A 8 -37.37 -42.10 -33.79
N GLU A 9 -38.69 -42.24 -33.94
CA GLU A 9 -39.65 -42.11 -32.84
C GLU A 9 -39.43 -43.18 -31.76
N LYS A 10 -39.13 -44.42 -32.16
CA LYS A 10 -38.79 -45.49 -31.21
C LYS A 10 -37.48 -45.21 -30.48
N PHE A 11 -36.43 -44.76 -31.19
CA PHE A 11 -35.17 -44.38 -30.55
C PHE A 11 -35.35 -43.21 -29.59
N LYS A 12 -36.14 -42.20 -29.99
CA LYS A 12 -36.51 -41.08 -29.12
C LYS A 12 -37.19 -41.56 -27.85
N PHE A 13 -38.16 -42.48 -27.94
CA PHE A 13 -38.85 -43.01 -26.78
C PHE A 13 -37.92 -43.77 -25.81
N VAL A 14 -37.01 -44.59 -26.34
CA VAL A 14 -36.02 -45.31 -25.52
C VAL A 14 -35.05 -44.35 -24.84
N LEU A 15 -34.59 -43.32 -25.54
CA LEU A 15 -33.71 -42.30 -24.97
C LEU A 15 -34.42 -41.45 -23.92
N ASP A 16 -35.66 -41.04 -24.17
CA ASP A 16 -36.48 -40.29 -23.22
C ASP A 16 -36.72 -41.09 -21.94
N TYR A 17 -37.00 -42.40 -22.05
CA TYR A 17 -37.10 -43.29 -20.90
C TYR A 17 -35.78 -43.39 -20.13
N LYS A 18 -34.65 -43.56 -20.84
CA LYS A 18 -33.33 -43.65 -20.22
C LYS A 18 -32.94 -42.34 -19.51
N ILE A 19 -33.25 -41.19 -20.10
CA ILE A 19 -33.05 -39.86 -19.50
C ILE A 19 -33.90 -39.73 -18.23
N LYS A 20 -35.18 -40.13 -18.28
CA LYS A 20 -36.07 -40.04 -17.12
C LYS A 20 -35.60 -40.93 -15.96
N GLU A 21 -35.15 -42.14 -16.26
CA GLU A 21 -34.61 -43.07 -15.27
C GLU A 21 -33.32 -42.54 -14.64
N LEU A 22 -32.38 -42.03 -15.45
CA LEU A 22 -31.16 -41.42 -14.94
C LEU A 22 -31.43 -40.18 -14.08
N LYS A 23 -32.37 -39.32 -14.49
CA LYS A 23 -32.80 -38.16 -13.68
C LYS A 23 -33.35 -38.59 -12.32
N LYS A 24 -34.18 -39.63 -12.28
CA LYS A 24 -34.75 -40.18 -11.04
C LYS A 24 -33.67 -40.71 -10.08
N GLN A 25 -32.54 -41.19 -10.61
CA GLN A 25 -31.40 -41.64 -9.81
C GLN A 25 -30.46 -40.49 -9.38
N ILE A 26 -30.39 -39.42 -10.16
CA ILE A 26 -29.56 -38.24 -9.87
C ILE A 26 -30.19 -37.37 -8.78
N GLU A 27 -31.50 -37.15 -8.84
CA GLU A 27 -32.24 -36.29 -7.89
C GLU A 27 -32.01 -36.62 -6.39
N PRO A 28 -32.08 -37.88 -5.92
CA PRO A 28 -31.79 -38.18 -4.52
C PRO A 28 -30.32 -37.91 -4.16
N ARG A 29 -29.38 -38.18 -5.09
CA ARG A 29 -27.95 -37.91 -4.86
C ARG A 29 -27.67 -36.41 -4.79
N GLU A 30 -28.34 -35.59 -5.59
CA GLU A 30 -28.23 -34.13 -5.53
C GLU A 30 -28.76 -33.59 -4.20
N ASN A 31 -29.87 -34.14 -3.70
CA ASN A 31 -30.41 -33.81 -2.39
C ASN A 31 -29.45 -34.21 -1.26
N ASP A 32 -28.87 -35.41 -1.31
CA ASP A 32 -27.89 -35.85 -0.31
C ASP A 32 -26.64 -34.95 -0.32
N ILE A 33 -26.12 -34.62 -1.51
CA ILE A 33 -24.99 -33.68 -1.66
C ILE A 33 -25.34 -32.31 -1.07
N LYS A 34 -26.57 -31.83 -1.25
CA LYS A 34 -27.02 -30.57 -0.68
C LYS A 34 -27.03 -30.65 0.85
N ASN A 35 -27.61 -31.70 1.43
CA ASN A 35 -27.66 -31.90 2.88
C ASN A 35 -26.25 -32.00 3.49
N TYR A 36 -25.34 -32.76 2.86
CA TYR A 36 -23.95 -32.86 3.32
C TYR A 36 -23.23 -31.51 3.23
N LYS A 37 -23.50 -30.69 2.21
CA LYS A 37 -22.96 -29.34 2.12
C LYS A 37 -23.45 -28.44 3.26
N GLU A 38 -24.74 -28.49 3.57
CA GLU A 38 -25.32 -27.73 4.68
C GLU A 38 -24.71 -28.15 6.02
N GLN A 39 -24.55 -29.46 6.24
CA GLN A 39 -23.90 -30.00 7.44
C GLN A 39 -22.43 -29.58 7.55
N ILE A 40 -21.68 -29.59 6.44
CA ILE A 40 -20.29 -29.12 6.42
C ILE A 40 -20.23 -27.64 6.80
N GLN A 41 -21.12 -26.81 6.27
CA GLN A 41 -21.17 -25.37 6.58
C GLN A 41 -21.49 -25.11 8.06
N GLU A 42 -22.43 -25.86 8.64
CA GLU A 42 -22.76 -25.76 10.06
C GLU A 42 -21.56 -26.15 10.93
N MET A 43 -20.89 -27.26 10.60
CA MET A 43 -19.69 -27.71 11.29
C MET A 43 -18.53 -26.72 11.16
N GLU A 44 -18.34 -26.11 9.98
CA GLU A 44 -17.35 -25.05 9.77
C GLU A 44 -17.63 -23.82 10.65
N ALA A 45 -18.90 -23.41 10.77
CA ALA A 45 -19.30 -22.31 11.64
C ALA A 45 -19.08 -22.62 13.13
N GLU A 46 -19.36 -23.86 13.55
CA GLU A 46 -19.05 -24.31 14.90
C GLU A 46 -17.55 -24.32 15.19
N LEU A 47 -16.74 -24.82 14.26
CA LEU A 47 -15.28 -24.80 14.37
C LEU A 47 -14.75 -23.37 14.50
N GLU A 48 -15.25 -22.43 13.70
CA GLU A 48 -14.84 -21.03 13.81
C GLU A 48 -15.20 -20.44 15.18
N ARG A 49 -16.38 -20.77 15.71
CA ARG A 49 -16.80 -20.37 17.05
C ARG A 49 -15.87 -20.94 18.13
N PHE A 50 -15.52 -22.23 18.03
CA PHE A 50 -14.58 -22.86 18.96
C PHE A 50 -13.18 -22.23 18.88
N HIS A 51 -12.69 -21.92 17.69
CA HIS A 51 -11.41 -21.22 17.54
C HIS A 51 -11.42 -19.84 18.20
N LYS A 52 -12.50 -19.06 18.03
CA LYS A 52 -12.66 -17.76 18.71
C LYS A 52 -12.70 -17.91 20.23
N GLN A 53 -13.44 -18.91 20.73
CA GLN A 53 -13.52 -19.18 22.16
C GLN A 53 -12.17 -19.62 22.74
N ASN A 54 -11.44 -20.52 22.05
CA ASN A 54 -10.12 -20.95 22.49
C ASN A 54 -9.12 -19.81 22.51
N ALA A 55 -9.10 -18.95 21.48
CA ALA A 55 -8.26 -17.76 21.46
C ALA A 55 -8.57 -16.81 22.64
N GLN A 56 -9.85 -16.62 22.97
CA GLN A 56 -10.25 -15.82 24.13
C GLN A 56 -9.81 -16.47 25.45
N LEU A 57 -9.94 -17.79 25.59
CA LEU A 57 -9.50 -18.51 26.77
C LEU A 57 -7.98 -18.43 26.94
N GLU A 58 -7.20 -18.50 25.87
CA GLU A 58 -5.75 -18.32 25.92
C GLU A 58 -5.35 -16.94 26.44
N ILE A 59 -6.03 -15.88 25.98
CA ILE A 59 -5.84 -14.52 26.49
C ILE A 59 -6.17 -14.47 27.98
N ASN A 60 -7.33 -14.99 28.40
CA ASN A 60 -7.75 -14.99 29.80
C ASN A 60 -6.76 -15.76 30.69
N ILE A 61 -6.23 -16.89 30.21
CA ILE A 61 -5.21 -17.67 30.93
C ILE A 61 -3.94 -16.84 31.09
N ALA A 62 -3.50 -16.13 30.05
CA ALA A 62 -2.32 -15.28 30.12
C ALA A 62 -2.50 -14.12 31.12
N GLU A 63 -3.65 -13.45 31.09
CA GLU A 63 -4.00 -12.37 32.02
C GLU A 63 -4.04 -12.86 33.47
N LEU A 64 -4.70 -14.00 33.72
CA LEU A 64 -4.78 -14.59 35.06
C LEU A 64 -3.39 -15.01 35.58
N LYS A 65 -2.53 -15.56 34.73
CA LYS A 65 -1.14 -15.88 35.09
C LYS A 65 -0.34 -14.64 35.47
N GLN A 66 -0.49 -13.55 34.71
CA GLN A 66 0.18 -12.30 35.02
C GLN A 66 -0.33 -11.70 36.35
N LYS A 67 -1.65 -11.72 36.58
CA LYS A 67 -2.26 -11.26 37.83
C LYS A 67 -1.77 -12.08 39.02
N HIS A 68 -1.72 -13.41 38.88
CA HIS A 68 -1.17 -14.29 39.92
C HIS A 68 0.26 -13.91 40.28
N LYS A 69 1.12 -13.72 39.27
CA LYS A 69 2.52 -13.33 39.49
C LYS A 69 2.66 -11.96 40.18
N SER A 70 1.79 -10.99 39.86
CA SER A 70 1.77 -9.69 40.55
C SER A 70 1.45 -9.85 42.03
N VAL A 71 0.34 -10.53 42.33
CA VAL A 71 -0.12 -10.77 43.72
C VAL A 71 0.89 -11.59 44.50
N GLU A 72 1.54 -12.57 43.88
CA GLU A 72 2.59 -13.36 44.50
C GLU A 72 3.80 -12.48 44.89
N ASN A 73 4.22 -11.57 44.02
CA ASN A 73 5.30 -10.63 44.35
C ASN A 73 4.91 -9.66 45.47
N GLU A 74 3.67 -9.13 45.44
CA GLU A 74 3.13 -8.27 46.50
C GLU A 74 3.10 -9.00 47.84
N LEU A 75 2.65 -10.25 47.86
CA LEU A 75 2.65 -11.09 49.05
C LEU A 75 4.07 -11.33 49.60
N ILE A 76 5.05 -11.54 48.73
CA ILE A 76 6.45 -11.70 49.14
C ILE A 76 6.96 -10.40 49.79
N GLN A 77 6.67 -9.24 49.19
CA GLN A 77 7.06 -7.94 49.72
C GLN A 77 6.41 -7.66 51.08
N GLU A 78 5.11 -7.90 51.21
CA GLU A 78 4.36 -7.71 52.45
C GLU A 78 4.87 -8.63 53.58
N ARG A 79 5.18 -9.88 53.26
CA ARG A 79 5.82 -10.82 54.19
C ARG A 79 7.21 -10.37 54.59
N GLN A 80 7.97 -9.76 53.69
CA GLN A 80 9.28 -9.21 54.03
C GLN A 80 9.14 -8.01 54.96
N ALA A 81 8.26 -7.05 54.62
CA ALA A 81 7.99 -5.88 55.46
C ALA A 81 7.53 -6.28 56.88
N THR A 82 6.66 -7.28 56.99
CA THR A 82 6.22 -7.81 58.29
C THR A 82 7.40 -8.38 59.08
N ARG A 83 8.27 -9.17 58.45
CA ARG A 83 9.48 -9.71 59.10
C ARG A 83 10.44 -8.61 59.54
N ASP A 84 10.58 -7.55 58.76
CA ASP A 84 11.44 -6.42 59.08
C ASP A 84 10.91 -5.63 60.29
N VAL A 85 9.59 -5.37 60.33
CA VAL A 85 8.92 -4.75 61.49
C VAL A 85 9.03 -5.63 62.72
N GLU A 86 8.79 -6.94 62.61
CA GLU A 86 8.95 -7.88 63.72
C GLU A 86 10.40 -7.93 64.24
N ALA A 87 11.39 -7.80 63.35
CA ALA A 87 12.79 -7.74 63.74
C ALA A 87 13.11 -6.41 64.45
N MET A 88 12.59 -5.29 63.97
CA MET A 88 12.71 -3.98 64.61
C MET A 88 12.11 -3.99 66.03
N VAL A 89 10.88 -4.50 66.17
CA VAL A 89 10.19 -4.62 67.48
C VAL A 89 10.99 -5.51 68.43
N ARG A 90 11.54 -6.65 67.95
CA ARG A 90 12.39 -7.52 68.77
C ARG A 90 13.66 -6.80 69.23
N ARG A 91 14.34 -6.07 68.34
CA ARG A 91 15.54 -5.28 68.68
C ARG A 91 15.21 -4.19 69.71
N PHE A 92 14.13 -3.45 69.51
CA PHE A 92 13.67 -2.43 70.46
C PHE A 92 13.37 -3.03 71.83
N LYS A 93 12.68 -4.17 71.88
CA LYS A 93 12.40 -4.89 73.14
C LYS A 93 13.69 -5.28 73.88
N THR A 94 14.70 -5.78 73.16
CA THR A 94 16.01 -6.10 73.75
C THR A 94 16.71 -4.85 74.28
N ASP A 95 16.75 -3.77 73.49
CA ASP A 95 17.40 -2.53 73.91
C ASP A 95 16.68 -1.89 75.11
N LEU A 96 15.34 -1.96 75.17
CA LEU A 96 14.55 -1.52 76.31
C LEU A 96 14.86 -2.35 77.56
N PHE A 97 14.94 -3.68 77.43
CA PHE A 97 15.34 -4.56 78.54
C PHE A 97 16.71 -4.19 79.11
N ASN A 98 17.68 -3.89 78.23
CA ASN A 98 19.00 -3.43 78.64
C ASN A 98 18.95 -2.08 79.38
N CYS A 99 18.07 -1.15 78.95
CA CYS A 99 17.88 0.12 79.63
C CYS A 99 17.28 -0.07 81.04
N VAL A 100 16.28 -0.94 81.17
CA VAL A 100 15.67 -1.27 82.47
C VAL A 100 16.70 -1.92 83.41
N GLY A 101 17.65 -2.71 82.89
CA GLY A 101 18.75 -3.25 83.68
C GLY A 101 19.64 -2.18 84.35
N ALA A 102 19.71 -0.97 83.77
CA ALA A 102 20.47 0.16 84.30
C ALA A 102 19.68 1.06 85.27
N ILE A 103 18.47 0.68 85.68
CA ILE A 103 17.55 1.55 86.45
C ILE A 103 18.11 2.03 87.80
N GLN A 104 19.05 1.28 88.39
CA GLN A 104 19.67 1.61 89.67
C GLN A 104 20.79 2.66 89.56
N ASP A 105 21.33 2.93 88.37
CA ASP A 105 22.33 3.97 88.13
C ASP A 105 21.73 5.11 87.28
N PRO A 106 21.41 6.26 87.89
CA PRO A 106 20.77 7.39 87.19
C PRO A 106 21.60 7.95 86.03
N LYS A 107 22.94 7.90 86.09
CA LYS A 107 23.81 8.45 85.05
C LYS A 107 23.85 7.51 83.84
N VAL A 108 23.97 6.21 84.09
CA VAL A 108 23.97 5.19 83.04
C VAL A 108 22.59 5.10 82.37
N LEU A 109 21.50 5.13 83.15
CA LEU A 109 20.14 5.11 82.62
C LEU A 109 19.89 6.29 81.66
N LYS A 110 20.27 7.51 82.06
CA LYS A 110 20.14 8.70 81.20
C LYS A 110 20.84 8.50 79.85
N ASN A 111 22.07 8.00 79.87
CA ASN A 111 22.85 7.76 78.66
C ASN A 111 22.23 6.66 77.78
N SER A 112 21.75 5.58 78.38
CA SER A 112 21.08 4.47 77.67
C SER A 112 19.78 4.91 77.00
N VAL A 113 18.97 5.74 77.66
CA VAL A 113 17.73 6.30 77.08
C VAL A 113 18.03 7.25 75.91
N ILE A 114 19.07 8.09 76.02
CA ILE A 114 19.50 8.95 74.91
C ILE A 114 19.98 8.11 73.72
N ALA A 115 20.72 7.03 73.96
CA ALA A 115 21.17 6.12 72.91
C ALA A 115 19.97 5.41 72.24
N LEU A 116 19.00 4.94 73.02
CA LEU A 116 17.76 4.32 72.52
C LEU A 116 16.97 5.28 71.63
N TYR A 117 16.79 6.54 72.07
CA TYR A 117 16.10 7.58 71.31
C TYR A 117 16.80 7.88 69.99
N LYS A 118 18.13 8.01 70.00
CA LYS A 118 18.90 8.26 68.78
C LYS A 118 18.76 7.11 67.77
N LYS A 119 18.82 5.87 68.24
CA LYS A 119 18.80 4.67 67.41
C LYS A 119 17.44 4.35 66.81
N HIS A 120 16.35 4.49 67.57
CA HIS A 120 15.01 4.05 67.11
C HIS A 120 14.09 5.19 66.68
N ILE A 121 14.41 6.46 66.98
CA ILE A 121 13.53 7.60 66.65
C ILE A 121 14.21 8.56 65.68
N HIS A 122 15.51 8.82 65.83
CA HIS A 122 16.23 9.71 64.91
C HIS A 122 16.58 9.04 63.58
N GLU A 123 16.83 7.73 63.58
CA GLU A 123 17.12 6.96 62.37
C GLU A 123 15.85 6.75 61.49
N ASP A 124 14.66 6.71 62.08
CA ASP A 124 13.37 6.66 61.36
C ASP A 124 13.06 7.97 60.60
N LEU A 125 13.43 9.13 61.17
CA LEU A 125 13.33 10.43 60.48
C LEU A 125 14.25 10.52 59.24
N THR A 126 15.36 9.80 59.23
CA THR A 126 16.20 9.63 58.02
C THR A 126 15.65 8.60 57.06
N GLY A 127 14.87 7.62 57.53
CA GLY A 127 14.15 6.64 56.71
C GLY A 127 13.06 7.28 55.84
N ASP A 128 12.35 8.29 56.35
CA ASP A 128 11.39 9.08 55.55
C ASP A 128 12.06 9.77 54.34
N ALA A 129 13.31 10.23 54.49
CA ALA A 129 14.07 10.78 53.37
C ALA A 129 14.46 9.72 52.32
N THR A 130 14.62 8.45 52.74
CA THR A 130 14.85 7.34 51.79
C THR A 130 13.57 6.88 51.11
N VAL A 131 12.44 6.91 51.80
CA VAL A 131 11.11 6.66 51.22
C VAL A 131 10.80 7.71 50.15
N ASP A 132 11.11 8.98 50.41
CA ASP A 132 11.00 10.05 49.40
C ASP A 132 11.91 9.82 48.18
N ALA A 133 13.12 9.31 48.40
CA ALA A 133 14.03 8.95 47.31
C ALA A 133 13.53 7.75 46.48
N ASP A 134 12.93 6.74 47.11
CA ASP A 134 12.33 5.60 46.43
C ASP A 134 11.04 5.99 45.69
N ILE A 135 10.23 6.88 46.26
CA ILE A 135 9.06 7.49 45.58
C ILE A 135 9.52 8.25 44.33
N GLN A 136 10.56 9.09 44.44
CA GLN A 136 11.11 9.81 43.28
C GLN A 136 11.65 8.85 42.20
N LYS A 137 12.27 7.75 42.61
CA LYS A 137 12.79 6.72 41.70
C LYS A 137 11.66 5.96 40.99
N GLU A 138 10.56 5.69 41.69
CA GLU A 138 9.38 5.06 41.12
C GLU A 138 8.64 6.02 40.17
N PHE A 139 8.54 7.31 40.51
CA PHE A 139 8.06 8.35 39.60
C PHE A 139 8.92 8.43 38.33
N ALA A 140 10.25 8.35 38.45
CA ALA A 140 11.15 8.33 37.28
C ALA A 140 10.91 7.10 36.39
N ARG A 141 10.70 5.91 36.97
CA ARG A 141 10.35 4.69 36.22
C ARG A 141 9.00 4.79 35.52
N GLN A 142 7.98 5.31 36.21
CA GLN A 142 6.66 5.52 35.62
C GLN A 142 6.73 6.52 34.46
N ARG A 143 7.52 7.59 34.61
CA ARG A 143 7.78 8.57 33.54
C ARG A 143 8.45 7.89 32.35
N GLU A 144 9.49 7.09 32.57
CA GLU A 144 10.19 6.36 31.51
C GLU A 144 9.25 5.36 30.79
N HIS A 145 8.40 4.66 31.53
CA HIS A 145 7.41 3.74 30.94
C HIS A 145 6.40 4.48 30.05
N LEU A 146 5.89 5.63 30.52
CA LEU A 146 5.00 6.49 29.73
C LEU A 146 5.71 7.05 28.50
N GLU A 147 6.95 7.52 28.64
CA GLU A 147 7.78 7.99 27.52
C GLU A 147 8.00 6.89 26.48
N ARG A 148 8.34 5.66 26.90
CA ARG A 148 8.47 4.48 26.03
C ARG A 148 7.14 4.13 25.35
N SER A 149 6.03 4.21 26.08
CA SER A 149 4.69 3.94 25.55
C SER A 149 4.28 4.98 24.51
N VAL A 150 4.52 6.27 24.77
CA VAL A 150 4.27 7.36 23.82
C VAL A 150 5.17 7.21 22.59
N ALA A 151 6.44 6.86 22.75
CA ALA A 151 7.34 6.59 21.63
C ALA A 151 6.85 5.39 20.79
N GLY A 152 6.38 4.32 21.44
CA GLY A 152 5.79 3.16 20.79
C GLY A 152 4.51 3.51 20.02
N LEU A 153 3.61 4.31 20.61
CA LEU A 153 2.40 4.80 19.96
C LEU A 153 2.71 5.70 18.76
N ARG A 154 3.69 6.61 18.88
CA ARG A 154 4.16 7.42 17.76
C ARG A 154 4.71 6.57 16.61
N LYS A 155 5.49 5.53 16.94
CA LYS A 155 6.02 4.60 15.93
C LYS A 155 4.91 3.79 15.25
N LYS A 156 3.90 3.34 16.01
CA LYS A 156 2.72 2.66 15.45
C LYS A 156 1.93 3.59 14.54
N LEU A 157 1.69 4.83 14.95
CA LEU A 157 0.98 5.83 14.14
C LEU A 157 1.73 6.15 12.83
N ALA A 158 3.06 6.30 12.90
CA ALA A 158 3.88 6.50 11.69
C ALA A 158 3.77 5.31 10.73
N LYS A 159 3.81 4.07 11.25
CA LYS A 159 3.66 2.87 10.44
C LYS A 159 2.26 2.77 9.83
N ASP A 160 1.23 3.10 10.59
CA ASP A 160 -0.17 3.10 10.15
C ASP A 160 -0.42 4.14 9.05
N SER A 161 0.13 5.35 9.22
CA SER A 161 0.11 6.39 8.20
C SER A 161 0.78 5.94 6.90
N GLU A 162 1.88 5.19 6.98
CA GLU A 162 2.57 4.66 5.80
C GLU A 162 1.74 3.55 5.12
N VAL A 163 1.11 2.67 5.89
CA VAL A 163 0.19 1.65 5.36
C VAL A 163 -1.00 2.31 4.65
N HIS A 164 -1.56 3.37 5.24
CA HIS A 164 -2.60 4.16 4.60
C HIS A 164 -2.13 4.80 3.29
N ARG A 165 -0.92 5.38 3.26
CA ARG A 165 -0.32 5.95 2.05
C ARG A 165 -0.19 4.92 0.93
N VAL A 166 0.40 3.76 1.23
CA VAL A 166 0.51 2.64 0.29
C VAL A 166 -0.86 2.13 -0.15
N GLY A 167 -1.86 2.14 0.74
CA GLY A 167 -3.26 1.84 0.41
C GLY A 167 -3.84 2.79 -0.64
N TYR A 168 -3.64 4.10 -0.50
CA TYR A 168 -4.09 5.09 -1.49
C TYR A 168 -3.38 4.92 -2.84
N GLU A 169 -2.07 4.70 -2.82
CA GLU A 169 -1.28 4.44 -4.03
C GLU A 169 -1.78 3.18 -4.76
N ASN A 170 -2.06 2.09 -4.02
CA ASN A 170 -2.62 0.86 -4.59
C ASN A 170 -4.00 1.08 -5.22
N VAL A 171 -4.89 1.86 -4.58
CA VAL A 171 -6.20 2.19 -5.16
C VAL A 171 -6.05 2.98 -6.47
N SER A 172 -5.12 3.95 -6.51
CA SER A 172 -4.82 4.71 -7.73
C SER A 172 -4.28 3.81 -8.85
N LEU A 173 -3.29 2.97 -8.54
CA LEU A 173 -2.69 2.03 -9.49
C LEU A 173 -3.70 1.01 -10.02
N ILE A 174 -4.62 0.52 -9.18
CA ILE A 174 -5.73 -0.33 -9.62
C ILE A 174 -6.64 0.43 -10.60
N GLY A 175 -6.90 1.71 -10.33
CA GLY A 175 -7.62 2.60 -11.24
C GLY A 175 -6.94 2.71 -12.61
N GLU A 176 -5.64 2.96 -12.63
CA GLU A 176 -4.82 3.02 -13.84
C GLU A 176 -4.79 1.68 -14.59
N ILE A 177 -4.58 0.56 -13.90
CA ILE A 177 -4.63 -0.78 -14.49
C ILE A 177 -6.00 -1.04 -15.14
N ASN A 178 -7.09 -0.62 -14.49
CA ASN A 178 -8.43 -0.78 -15.04
C ASN A 178 -8.68 0.11 -16.26
N ASN A 179 -8.12 1.32 -16.29
CA ASN A 179 -8.15 2.19 -17.47
C ASN A 179 -7.35 1.58 -18.62
N LEU A 180 -6.12 1.16 -18.38
CA LEU A 180 -5.28 0.49 -19.37
C LEU A 180 -5.94 -0.79 -19.90
N ARG A 181 -6.61 -1.58 -19.05
CA ARG A 181 -7.38 -2.75 -19.49
C ARG A 181 -8.55 -2.37 -20.40
N ARG A 182 -9.25 -1.26 -20.13
CA ARG A 182 -10.31 -0.73 -21.00
C ARG A 182 -9.75 -0.28 -22.35
N GLU A 183 -8.66 0.47 -22.34
CA GLU A 183 -7.99 0.93 -23.57
C GLU A 183 -7.49 -0.25 -24.40
N LEU A 184 -6.85 -1.24 -23.77
CA LEU A 184 -6.38 -2.44 -24.44
C LEU A 184 -7.54 -3.23 -25.06
N LYS A 185 -8.70 -3.31 -24.37
CA LYS A 185 -9.92 -3.90 -24.93
C LYS A 185 -10.43 -3.12 -26.14
N LEU A 186 -10.44 -1.78 -26.08
CA LEU A 186 -10.86 -0.93 -27.19
C LEU A 186 -9.91 -1.09 -28.40
N CYS A 187 -8.60 -1.10 -28.18
CA CYS A 187 -7.61 -1.34 -29.22
C CYS A 187 -7.76 -2.73 -29.84
N ARG A 188 -7.97 -3.78 -29.03
CA ARG A 188 -8.25 -5.14 -29.54
C ARG A 188 -9.52 -5.20 -30.38
N ASN A 189 -10.59 -4.54 -29.94
CA ASN A 189 -11.82 -4.44 -30.71
C ASN A 189 -11.59 -3.71 -32.03
N ARG A 190 -10.82 -2.60 -32.01
CA ARG A 190 -10.48 -1.85 -33.20
C ARG A 190 -9.64 -2.67 -34.19
N ILE A 191 -8.70 -3.45 -33.69
CA ILE A 191 -7.93 -4.39 -34.51
C ILE A 191 -8.87 -5.44 -35.11
N ALA A 192 -9.76 -6.04 -34.33
CA ALA A 192 -10.72 -7.03 -34.83
C ALA A 192 -11.68 -6.44 -35.89
N GLU A 193 -12.13 -5.19 -35.73
CA GLU A 193 -12.92 -4.46 -36.72
C GLU A 193 -12.14 -4.24 -38.01
N LEU A 194 -10.88 -3.79 -37.91
CA LEU A 194 -10.01 -3.57 -39.07
C LEU A 194 -9.70 -4.89 -39.78
N GLU A 195 -9.41 -5.96 -39.05
CA GLU A 195 -9.21 -7.30 -39.60
C GLU A 195 -10.48 -7.83 -40.30
N ALA A 196 -11.66 -7.55 -39.74
CA ALA A 196 -12.94 -7.86 -40.37
C ALA A 196 -13.19 -7.02 -41.63
N ALA A 197 -12.86 -5.72 -41.62
CA ALA A 197 -12.99 -4.82 -42.76
C ALA A 197 -12.02 -5.17 -43.90
N ILE A 198 -10.82 -5.66 -43.57
CA ILE A 198 -9.81 -6.16 -44.52
C ILE A 198 -10.16 -7.58 -45.01
N GLY A 199 -11.23 -8.20 -44.50
CA GLY A 199 -11.73 -9.50 -44.96
C GLY A 199 -10.90 -10.69 -44.48
N LEU A 200 -10.02 -10.51 -43.49
CA LEU A 200 -9.14 -11.55 -42.95
C LEU A 200 -9.89 -12.65 -42.17
N ASN A 201 -11.14 -12.38 -41.78
CA ASN A 201 -11.99 -13.32 -41.01
C ASN A 201 -12.92 -14.19 -41.87
N ARG A 202 -12.89 -14.09 -43.21
CA ARG A 202 -13.60 -15.02 -44.11
C ARG A 202 -12.58 -15.90 -44.82
N LYS A 203 -12.99 -17.11 -45.23
CA LYS A 203 -12.15 -18.17 -45.86
C LYS A 203 -11.36 -17.78 -47.13
N GLN A 204 -11.33 -16.49 -47.50
CA GLN A 204 -10.51 -15.87 -48.55
C GLN A 204 -9.38 -14.97 -48.00
N GLY A 205 -9.21 -14.87 -46.68
CA GLY A 205 -8.28 -13.96 -46.00
C GLY A 205 -6.80 -14.25 -46.21
N GLU A 206 -6.40 -15.48 -46.54
CA GLU A 206 -4.98 -15.84 -46.75
C GLU A 206 -4.36 -15.10 -47.95
N ASN A 207 -5.11 -14.93 -49.04
CA ASN A 207 -4.64 -14.18 -50.21
C ASN A 207 -4.48 -12.68 -49.91
N ALA A 208 -5.40 -12.09 -49.13
CA ALA A 208 -5.28 -10.70 -48.69
C ALA A 208 -4.10 -10.50 -47.73
N ARG A 209 -3.84 -11.49 -46.85
CA ARG A 209 -2.68 -11.52 -45.94
C ARG A 209 -1.36 -11.60 -46.69
N GLN A 210 -1.29 -12.43 -47.73
CA GLN A 210 -0.09 -12.55 -48.57
C GLN A 210 0.16 -11.29 -49.40
N LEU A 211 -0.88 -10.67 -49.98
CA LEU A 211 -0.76 -9.40 -50.72
C LEU A 211 -0.32 -8.25 -49.81
N LEU A 212 -0.87 -8.14 -48.59
CA LEU A 212 -0.45 -7.14 -47.61
C LEU A 212 0.98 -7.39 -47.11
N THR A 213 1.41 -8.65 -46.97
CA THR A 213 2.80 -8.98 -46.61
C THR A 213 3.78 -8.60 -47.72
N GLN A 214 3.39 -8.74 -48.98
CA GLN A 214 4.20 -8.30 -50.13
C GLN A 214 4.26 -6.77 -50.25
N VAL A 215 3.14 -6.07 -50.00
CA VAL A 215 3.10 -4.60 -49.98
C VAL A 215 3.86 -4.02 -48.78
N ALA A 216 3.79 -4.66 -47.61
CA ALA A 216 4.55 -4.28 -46.43
C ALA A 216 6.07 -4.46 -46.64
N LYS A 217 6.50 -5.53 -47.32
CA LYS A 217 7.90 -5.73 -47.69
C LYS A 217 8.40 -4.72 -48.74
N GLY A 218 7.53 -4.21 -49.62
CA GLY A 218 7.90 -3.23 -50.65
C GLY A 218 7.85 -1.76 -50.22
N ARG A 219 7.25 -1.44 -49.07
CA ARG A 219 7.09 -0.06 -48.56
C ARG A 219 7.62 0.12 -47.12
N GLN A 220 8.42 -0.81 -46.61
CA GLN A 220 9.08 -0.56 -45.33
C GLN A 220 10.12 0.54 -45.53
N ASN A 221 9.80 1.70 -44.95
CA ASN A 221 10.72 2.76 -44.53
C ASN A 221 11.02 3.94 -45.47
N ALA A 222 10.31 4.18 -46.58
CA ALA A 222 10.54 5.44 -47.33
C ALA A 222 10.30 6.71 -46.48
N LEU A 223 9.30 6.70 -45.58
CA LEU A 223 9.02 7.82 -44.68
C LEU A 223 10.00 7.86 -43.50
N LEU A 224 10.30 6.69 -42.91
CA LEU A 224 11.19 6.58 -41.75
C LEU A 224 12.65 6.89 -42.12
N GLU A 225 13.07 6.54 -43.33
CA GLU A 225 14.40 6.82 -43.89
C GLU A 225 14.53 8.31 -44.26
N SER A 226 13.45 8.94 -44.78
CA SER A 226 13.38 10.39 -44.98
C SER A 226 13.43 11.17 -43.66
N GLU A 227 12.68 10.74 -42.64
CA GLU A 227 12.73 11.35 -41.30
C GLU A 227 14.09 11.13 -40.62
N TYR A 228 14.71 9.96 -40.81
CA TYR A 228 16.05 9.66 -40.30
C TYR A 228 17.14 10.50 -40.99
N GLU A 229 17.08 10.67 -42.31
CA GLU A 229 17.99 11.56 -43.04
C GLU A 229 17.80 13.03 -42.65
N GLN A 230 16.56 13.48 -42.41
CA GLN A 230 16.31 14.83 -41.91
C GLN A 230 16.88 15.02 -40.50
N ALA A 231 16.71 14.04 -39.61
CA ALA A 231 17.28 14.07 -38.27
C ALA A 231 18.82 14.07 -38.31
N GLN A 232 19.44 13.24 -39.17
CA GLN A 232 20.89 13.25 -39.36
C GLN A 232 21.42 14.58 -39.90
N ARG A 233 20.71 15.21 -40.86
CA ARG A 233 21.07 16.54 -41.36
C ARG A 233 20.98 17.62 -40.28
N ALA A 234 19.92 17.60 -39.46
CA ALA A 234 19.78 18.53 -38.34
C ALA A 234 20.90 18.37 -37.29
N LEU A 235 21.28 17.12 -37.00
CA LEU A 235 22.35 16.80 -36.05
C LEU A 235 23.72 17.21 -36.58
N ALA A 236 23.97 17.06 -37.90
CA ALA A 236 25.19 17.55 -38.55
C ALA A 236 25.27 19.09 -38.55
N ALA A 237 24.14 19.77 -38.79
CA ALA A 237 24.06 21.23 -38.72
C ALA A 237 24.34 21.75 -37.29
N GLN A 238 23.75 21.12 -36.27
CA GLN A 238 24.04 21.44 -34.86
C GLN A 238 25.50 21.16 -34.50
N SER A 239 26.07 20.04 -34.95
CA SER A 239 27.47 19.71 -34.69
C SER A 239 28.43 20.75 -35.29
N THR A 240 28.08 21.28 -36.48
CA THR A 240 28.86 22.33 -37.14
C THR A 240 28.74 23.66 -36.38
N LEU A 241 27.54 24.01 -35.92
CA LEU A 241 27.31 25.20 -35.09
C LEU A 241 28.09 25.12 -33.78
N ILE A 242 28.04 23.96 -33.10
CA ILE A 242 28.79 23.74 -31.86
C ILE A 242 30.29 23.90 -32.12
N ARG A 243 30.80 23.37 -33.23
CA ARG A 243 32.21 23.53 -33.60
C ARG A 243 32.58 24.99 -33.88
N GLN A 244 31.71 25.73 -34.58
CA GLN A 244 31.90 27.17 -34.83
C GLN A 244 31.87 27.99 -33.53
N LEU A 245 30.98 27.64 -32.59
CA LEU A 245 30.92 28.26 -31.27
C LEU A 245 32.16 27.91 -30.45
N GLN A 246 32.65 26.67 -30.52
CA GLN A 246 33.89 26.25 -29.86
C GLN A 246 35.12 26.99 -30.41
N THR A 247 35.26 27.11 -31.74
CA THR A 247 36.34 27.91 -32.33
C THR A 247 36.22 29.39 -31.99
N LYS A 248 35.00 29.94 -31.94
CA LYS A 248 34.80 31.32 -31.48
C LYS A 248 35.17 31.50 -30.01
N ILE A 249 34.86 30.53 -29.15
CA ILE A 249 35.26 30.53 -27.73
C ILE A 249 36.79 30.43 -27.60
N GLU A 250 37.45 29.61 -28.42
CA GLU A 250 38.92 29.52 -28.47
C GLU A 250 39.56 30.83 -29.01
N GLU A 251 38.95 31.49 -29.99
CA GLU A 251 39.33 32.83 -30.46
C GLU A 251 39.11 33.90 -29.37
N PHE A 252 38.04 33.78 -28.56
CA PHE A 252 37.76 34.65 -27.41
C PHE A 252 38.79 34.47 -26.28
N ASP A 253 39.25 33.25 -26.02
CA ASP A 253 40.31 32.98 -25.02
C ASP A 253 41.67 33.56 -25.44
N HIS A 254 41.87 33.90 -26.71
CA HIS A 254 43.12 34.49 -27.22
C HIS A 254 43.08 36.00 -27.45
N ASN A 255 41.90 36.65 -27.47
CA ASN A 255 41.77 38.08 -27.77
C ASN A 255 41.13 38.85 -26.58
N THR A 256 41.92 39.05 -25.52
CA THR A 256 41.55 39.86 -24.35
C THR A 256 41.82 41.35 -24.60
N SER A 257 40.99 42.00 -25.43
CA SER A 257 40.79 43.45 -25.31
C SER A 257 39.55 43.93 -26.06
N ASN A 258 38.76 44.75 -25.35
CA ASN A 258 37.53 45.44 -25.75
C ASN A 258 36.23 44.62 -25.79
N VAL A 259 35.55 44.66 -24.64
CA VAL A 259 34.20 44.14 -24.36
C VAL A 259 33.09 44.86 -25.17
N ASP A 260 33.34 46.04 -25.74
CA ASP A 260 32.32 46.80 -26.47
C ASP A 260 32.11 46.33 -27.93
N ASP A 261 33.13 45.79 -28.59
CA ASP A 261 32.96 45.14 -29.90
C ASP A 261 32.22 43.79 -29.75
N LEU A 262 32.33 43.17 -28.57
CA LEU A 262 31.72 41.90 -28.17
C LEU A 262 30.19 41.94 -28.19
N LEU A 263 29.59 43.05 -27.75
CA LEU A 263 28.14 43.24 -27.78
C LEU A 263 27.61 43.43 -29.21
N ARG A 264 28.39 44.09 -30.06
CA ARG A 264 27.97 44.42 -31.43
C ARG A 264 27.97 43.20 -32.35
N ASP A 265 28.98 42.34 -32.25
CA ASP A 265 29.11 41.15 -33.10
C ASP A 265 28.22 39.98 -32.66
N LEU A 266 27.95 39.84 -31.35
CA LEU A 266 26.94 38.89 -30.84
C LEU A 266 25.53 39.28 -31.32
N GLN A 267 25.22 40.57 -31.31
CA GLN A 267 23.93 41.07 -31.78
C GLN A 267 23.77 40.89 -33.31
N ALA A 268 24.86 41.06 -34.08
CA ALA A 268 24.87 40.78 -35.52
C ALA A 268 24.75 39.27 -35.86
N THR A 269 25.33 38.39 -35.03
CA THR A 269 25.24 36.92 -35.23
C THR A 269 23.84 36.38 -34.91
N ILE A 270 23.13 36.97 -33.95
CA ILE A 270 21.74 36.62 -33.63
C ILE A 270 20.76 37.18 -34.67
N GLN A 271 21.10 38.29 -35.34
CA GLN A 271 20.26 38.95 -36.36
C GLN A 271 20.63 38.60 -37.81
N ALA A 272 21.63 37.76 -38.05
CA ALA A 272 21.96 37.29 -39.39
C ALA A 272 20.75 36.55 -39.97
N PRO A 273 20.16 37.01 -41.09
CA PRO A 273 19.05 36.32 -41.72
C PRO A 273 19.53 34.93 -42.13
N VAL A 274 18.79 33.91 -41.72
CA VAL A 274 18.94 32.57 -42.27
C VAL A 274 18.81 32.71 -43.79
N PRO A 275 19.79 32.25 -44.59
CA PRO A 275 19.67 32.31 -46.03
C PRO A 275 18.44 31.50 -46.44
N GLU A 276 17.43 32.19 -46.98
CA GLU A 276 16.39 31.57 -47.80
C GLU A 276 17.09 30.87 -48.96
N GLN A 277 17.29 29.56 -48.84
CA GLN A 277 17.65 28.72 -49.97
C GLN A 277 16.59 27.64 -50.11
N GLU A 278 15.62 28.00 -50.95
CA GLU A 278 14.70 27.18 -51.74
C GLU A 278 14.06 25.97 -51.02
N GLN A 279 12.83 26.18 -50.55
CA GLN A 279 11.89 25.09 -50.35
C GLN A 279 11.58 24.43 -51.70
N PRO A 280 11.79 23.11 -51.88
CA PRO A 280 11.07 22.40 -52.93
C PRO A 280 9.60 22.31 -52.48
N VAL A 281 8.75 23.08 -53.16
CA VAL A 281 7.30 23.04 -53.03
C VAL A 281 6.81 21.63 -53.38
N TYR A 282 6.46 20.83 -52.37
CA TYR A 282 5.71 19.59 -52.59
C TYR A 282 4.21 19.91 -52.56
N MET A 283 3.62 20.00 -53.75
CA MET A 283 2.18 20.02 -53.96
C MET A 283 1.58 18.68 -53.49
N GLY A 284 0.90 18.68 -52.35
CA GLY A 284 0.08 17.55 -51.93
C GLY A 284 -1.06 17.27 -52.93
N PRO A 285 -1.56 16.03 -53.02
CA PRO A 285 -2.62 15.69 -53.96
C PRO A 285 -3.91 16.46 -53.63
N ARG A 286 -4.48 17.13 -54.64
CA ARG A 286 -5.76 17.86 -54.56
C ARG A 286 -6.88 16.91 -54.11
N GLY A 287 -7.27 17.00 -52.83
CA GLY A 287 -8.50 16.41 -52.32
C GLY A 287 -9.69 17.31 -52.65
N GLN A 288 -10.67 16.77 -53.38
CA GLN A 288 -11.95 17.44 -53.64
C GLN A 288 -12.71 17.68 -52.32
N PRO A 289 -13.46 18.81 -52.17
CA PRO A 289 -14.23 19.06 -50.97
C PRO A 289 -15.43 18.11 -50.87
N LEU A 290 -15.61 17.49 -49.70
CA LEU A 290 -16.85 16.82 -49.33
C LEU A 290 -17.97 17.85 -49.10
N PRO A 291 -19.23 17.55 -49.46
CA PRO A 291 -20.33 18.49 -49.32
C PRO A 291 -20.73 18.70 -47.85
N PRO A 292 -21.30 19.89 -47.50
CA PRO A 292 -21.61 20.22 -46.12
C PRO A 292 -22.81 19.42 -45.58
N ILE A 293 -22.66 18.92 -44.35
CA ILE A 293 -23.72 18.27 -43.57
C ILE A 293 -24.74 19.34 -43.18
N GLY A 294 -25.96 19.21 -43.70
CA GLY A 294 -27.09 20.10 -43.39
C GLY A 294 -27.50 20.00 -41.92
N SER A 295 -27.55 21.17 -41.26
CA SER A 295 -28.11 21.36 -39.93
C SER A 295 -29.63 21.11 -39.93
N LYS A 296 -30.09 20.02 -39.32
CA LYS A 296 -31.49 19.89 -38.89
C LYS A 296 -31.58 20.17 -37.38
N LYS A 297 -32.21 21.31 -37.07
CA LYS A 297 -32.69 21.70 -35.74
C LYS A 297 -33.57 20.58 -35.14
N PRO A 298 -33.47 20.28 -33.84
CA PRO A 298 -34.45 19.43 -33.16
C PRO A 298 -35.78 20.19 -32.98
N PRO A 299 -36.95 19.53 -33.07
CA PRO A 299 -38.23 20.16 -32.79
C PRO A 299 -38.43 20.32 -31.29
N THR A 300 -38.82 21.52 -30.90
CA THR A 300 -39.37 21.87 -29.59
C THR A 300 -40.70 21.14 -29.38
N MET A 301 -40.77 20.26 -28.38
CA MET A 301 -42.06 19.77 -27.89
C MET A 301 -42.56 20.70 -26.79
N ASN A 302 -43.74 21.27 -27.05
CA ASN A 302 -44.54 22.09 -26.15
C ASN A 302 -45.09 21.27 -24.99
N ASP A 303 -45.15 21.92 -23.84
CA ASP A 303 -46.05 21.62 -22.73
C ASP A 303 -47.51 21.81 -23.12
N SER A 304 -48.36 20.83 -22.79
CA SER A 304 -49.83 20.93 -22.59
C SER A 304 -50.27 19.66 -21.82
N VAL A 305 -50.33 19.68 -20.49
CA VAL A 305 -51.52 19.94 -19.66
C VAL A 305 -52.59 18.82 -19.74
N THR A 306 -52.64 18.05 -18.64
CA THR A 306 -53.79 17.41 -17.95
C THR A 306 -55.04 16.96 -18.72
N SER A 307 -55.39 15.68 -18.53
CA SER A 307 -56.66 15.27 -17.89
C SER A 307 -56.58 13.81 -17.45
#